data_AF-A0A3E0QCR2-F1
#
_entry.id   AF-A0A3E0QCR2-F1
#
_cell.length_a   1.000
_cell.length_b   1.000
_cell.length_c   1.000
_cell.angle_alpha   90.00
_cell.angle_beta   90.00
_cell.angle_gamma   90.00
#
_symmetry.space_group_name_H-M   'P 1'
#
loop_
_entity.id
_entity.type
_entity.pdbx_description
1 polymer ?
#
loop_
_entity_poly.entity_id
_entity_poly.type
_entity_poly.pdbx_seq_one_letter_code
_entity_poly.pdbx_strand_id
1 'polypeptide(L)'
;MTIDKKFIDQIIKVSSKAAYASSLLVGKNDKIAADKAAVDAMRTELNMLDMNGKVVIGEGELDEAPMLYIGEMLGTKKGPNFDIAVDPVEGTNFAAKNLPGALSVIAIAEKGNLFHAPETYMDKIAANINQTKVVDLDFNTRTNLDNLAQYKNKNIEDLVVCILDRPRHKKIIDEIHNSGAKT
;
A
#
# COMPACT_ATOMS: atom_id res chain seq x y z
N MET A 1 -4.98 22.71 2.39
CA MET A 1 -6.04 22.99 1.39
C MET A 1 -6.55 21.64 0.90
N THR A 2 -7.78 21.52 0.41
CA THR A 2 -8.22 20.22 -0.13
C THR A 2 -7.70 20.09 -1.56
N ILE A 3 -7.12 18.94 -1.92
CA ILE A 3 -6.69 18.65 -3.29
C ILE A 3 -7.90 18.81 -4.22
N ASP A 4 -7.70 19.52 -5.34
CA ASP A 4 -8.75 19.75 -6.32
C ASP A 4 -9.27 18.42 -6.89
N LYS A 5 -10.60 18.25 -6.90
CA LYS A 5 -11.26 17.02 -7.36
C LYS A 5 -10.92 16.69 -8.82
N LYS A 6 -10.48 17.66 -9.63
CA LYS A 6 -10.03 17.40 -11.01
C LYS A 6 -8.90 16.37 -11.11
N PHE A 7 -8.11 16.18 -10.04
CA PHE A 7 -7.04 15.18 -10.01
C PHE A 7 -7.55 13.76 -9.79
N ILE A 8 -8.79 13.56 -9.34
CA ILE A 8 -9.33 12.22 -9.02
C ILE A 8 -9.26 11.30 -10.24
N ASP A 9 -9.85 11.69 -11.37
CA ASP A 9 -9.87 10.86 -12.58
C ASP A 9 -8.47 10.64 -13.16
N GLN A 10 -7.59 11.63 -12.99
CA GLN A 10 -6.20 11.55 -13.44
C GLN A 10 -5.42 10.50 -12.63
N ILE A 11 -5.57 10.48 -11.31
CA ILE A 11 -4.91 9.50 -10.45
C ILE A 11 -5.51 8.11 -10.61
N ILE A 12 -6.84 7.99 -10.82
CA ILE A 12 -7.47 6.73 -11.20
C ILE A 12 -6.83 6.18 -12.48
N LYS A 13 -6.58 7.05 -13.48
CA LYS A 13 -5.92 6.63 -14.72
C LYS A 13 -4.50 6.15 -14.49
N VAL A 14 -3.73 6.81 -13.63
CA VAL A 14 -2.34 6.43 -13.29
C VAL A 14 -2.27 4.98 -12.78
N SER A 15 -3.03 4.63 -11.73
CA SER A 15 -3.02 3.26 -11.19
C SER A 15 -3.63 2.24 -12.15
N SER A 16 -4.68 2.64 -12.89
CA SER A 16 -5.30 1.76 -13.89
C SER A 16 -4.34 1.38 -15.02
N LYS A 17 -3.53 2.33 -15.48
CA LYS A 17 -2.53 2.10 -16.54
C LYS A 17 -1.38 1.22 -16.08
N ALA A 18 -0.91 1.45 -14.86
CA ALA A 18 0.11 0.62 -14.23
C ALA A 18 -0.36 -0.83 -14.05
N ALA A 19 -1.56 -1.02 -13.48
CA ALA A 19 -2.18 -2.33 -13.32
C ALA A 19 -2.38 -3.05 -14.67
N TYR A 20 -2.88 -2.32 -15.69
CA TYR A 20 -3.04 -2.89 -17.03
C TYR A 20 -1.70 -3.33 -17.63
N ALA A 21 -0.66 -2.50 -17.55
CA ALA A 21 0.66 -2.84 -18.09
C ALA A 21 1.24 -4.09 -17.43
N SER A 22 1.15 -4.20 -16.10
CA SER A 22 1.55 -5.40 -15.35
C SER A 22 0.71 -6.63 -15.71
N SER A 23 -0.60 -6.46 -15.94
CA SER A 23 -1.54 -7.56 -16.23
C SER A 23 -1.15 -8.37 -17.48
N LEU A 24 -0.47 -7.75 -18.44
CA LEU A 24 0.00 -8.41 -19.67
C LEU A 24 1.15 -9.41 -19.42
N LEU A 25 1.69 -9.41 -18.20
CA LEU A 25 2.80 -10.25 -17.76
C LEU A 25 2.40 -11.23 -16.65
N VAL A 26 1.12 -11.25 -16.27
CA VAL A 26 0.58 -12.18 -15.28
C VAL A 26 0.81 -13.63 -15.72
N GLY A 27 1.29 -14.45 -14.78
CA GLY A 27 1.54 -15.88 -15.02
C GLY A 27 2.78 -16.21 -15.85
N LYS A 28 3.59 -15.21 -16.25
CA LYS A 28 4.83 -15.44 -17.01
C LYS A 28 6.04 -15.79 -16.14
N ASN A 29 5.88 -15.86 -14.83
CA ASN A 29 6.94 -16.12 -13.85
C ASN A 29 8.12 -15.13 -13.94
N ASP A 30 7.86 -13.91 -14.41
CA ASP A 30 8.84 -12.83 -14.52
C ASP A 30 8.35 -11.62 -13.73
N LYS A 31 8.72 -11.58 -12.45
CA LYS A 31 8.33 -10.51 -11.54
C LYS A 31 8.97 -9.16 -11.91
N ILE A 32 10.18 -9.19 -12.47
CA ILE A 32 10.95 -7.98 -12.79
C ILE A 32 10.31 -7.29 -13.99
N ALA A 33 9.94 -8.05 -15.02
CA ALA A 33 9.23 -7.50 -16.16
C ALA A 33 7.85 -6.96 -15.76
N ALA A 34 7.09 -7.70 -14.95
CA ALA A 34 5.76 -7.31 -14.50
C ALA A 34 5.77 -5.97 -13.74
N ASP A 35 6.78 -5.81 -12.89
CA ASP A 35 7.01 -4.61 -12.10
C ASP A 35 7.48 -3.43 -12.96
N LYS A 36 8.52 -3.64 -13.77
CA LYS A 36 9.03 -2.63 -14.71
C LYS A 36 7.94 -2.08 -15.62
N ALA A 37 7.06 -2.93 -16.14
CA ALA A 37 5.95 -2.50 -16.99
C ALA A 37 4.99 -1.53 -16.26
N ALA A 38 4.72 -1.78 -14.98
CA ALA A 38 3.88 -0.90 -14.17
C ALA A 38 4.60 0.40 -13.81
N VAL A 39 5.87 0.34 -13.40
CA VAL A 39 6.71 1.51 -13.11
C VAL A 39 6.75 2.45 -14.31
N ASP A 40 7.05 1.92 -15.50
CA ASP A 40 7.13 2.67 -16.76
C ASP A 40 5.79 3.37 -17.06
N ALA A 41 4.68 2.64 -16.96
CA ALA A 41 3.34 3.16 -17.25
C ALA A 41 2.90 4.21 -16.22
N MET A 42 3.10 3.94 -14.92
CA MET A 42 2.75 4.84 -13.83
C MET A 42 3.52 6.16 -13.96
N ARG A 43 4.84 6.09 -14.14
CA ARG A 43 5.71 7.26 -14.29
C ARG A 43 5.34 8.10 -15.51
N THR A 44 5.01 7.44 -16.63
CA THR A 44 4.56 8.13 -17.85
C THR A 44 3.28 8.93 -17.61
N GLU A 45 2.27 8.32 -16.96
CA GLU A 45 1.00 8.99 -16.66
C GLU A 45 1.17 10.14 -15.65
N LEU A 46 2.01 9.95 -14.61
CA LEU A 46 2.32 11.01 -13.65
C LEU A 46 2.98 12.22 -14.30
N ASN A 47 3.87 12.01 -15.27
CA ASN A 47 4.55 13.11 -15.96
C ASN A 47 3.64 13.94 -16.90
N MET A 48 2.43 13.47 -17.18
CA MET A 48 1.44 14.24 -17.94
C MET A 48 0.59 15.16 -17.07
N LEU A 49 0.65 15.05 -15.75
CA LEU A 49 -0.22 15.82 -14.86
C LEU A 49 0.33 17.22 -14.59
N ASP A 50 -0.57 18.20 -14.57
CA ASP A 50 -0.28 19.58 -14.15
C ASP A 50 -0.09 19.65 -12.63
N MET A 51 1.12 19.27 -12.20
CA MET A 51 1.57 19.31 -10.81
C MET A 51 3.09 19.49 -10.71
N ASN A 52 3.53 19.79 -9.49
CA ASN A 52 4.90 19.65 -9.00
C ASN A 52 4.93 18.50 -7.99
N GLY A 53 4.95 17.26 -8.48
CA GLY A 53 4.89 16.07 -7.65
C GLY A 53 6.28 15.63 -7.20
N LYS A 54 6.45 15.33 -5.91
CA LYS A 54 7.66 14.71 -5.36
C LYS A 54 7.34 13.30 -4.87
N VAL A 55 8.08 12.31 -5.34
CA VAL A 55 8.01 10.96 -4.78
C VAL A 55 8.64 10.98 -3.38
N VAL A 56 7.87 10.62 -2.36
CA VAL A 56 8.33 10.52 -0.96
C VAL A 56 8.29 9.08 -0.43
N ILE A 57 7.57 8.19 -1.11
CA ILE A 57 7.63 6.74 -0.93
C ILE A 57 7.58 6.15 -2.34
N GLY A 58 8.55 5.32 -2.70
CA GLY A 58 8.65 4.76 -4.05
C GLY A 58 9.48 3.48 -4.09
N GLU A 59 10.07 3.19 -5.25
CA GLU A 59 10.77 1.93 -5.53
C GLU A 59 12.09 1.76 -4.78
N GLY A 60 12.61 2.85 -4.21
CA GLY A 60 13.84 2.88 -3.41
C GLY A 60 14.58 4.20 -3.53
N GLU A 61 15.81 4.22 -3.03
CA GLU A 61 16.75 5.33 -3.24
C GLU A 61 17.21 5.41 -4.71
N LEU A 62 17.69 6.58 -5.16
CA LEU A 62 18.11 6.81 -6.55
C LEU A 62 19.18 5.81 -7.04
N ASP A 63 20.09 5.41 -6.15
CA ASP A 63 21.17 4.47 -6.49
C ASP A 63 20.65 3.03 -6.70
N GLU A 64 19.46 2.72 -6.19
CA GLU A 64 18.85 1.39 -6.22
C GLU A 64 17.69 1.30 -7.24
N ALA A 65 16.99 2.42 -7.47
CA ALA A 65 15.84 2.51 -8.36
C ALA A 65 16.03 3.62 -9.42
N PRO A 66 16.05 3.29 -10.73
CA PRO A 66 16.23 4.30 -11.78
C PRO A 66 14.99 5.16 -12.05
N MET A 67 13.82 4.75 -11.55
CA MET A 67 12.52 5.40 -11.77
C MET A 67 11.67 5.29 -10.51
N LEU A 68 10.84 6.30 -10.27
CA LEU A 68 9.99 6.42 -9.08
C LEU A 68 10.79 6.30 -7.77
N TYR A 69 12.04 6.78 -7.79
CA TYR A 69 12.90 6.80 -6.62
C TYR A 69 12.50 7.91 -5.64
N ILE A 70 12.87 7.75 -4.39
CA ILE A 70 12.62 8.74 -3.33
C ILE A 70 13.28 10.07 -3.69
N GLY A 71 12.48 11.12 -3.82
CA GLY A 71 12.92 12.44 -4.23
C GLY A 71 12.73 12.77 -5.71
N GLU A 72 12.30 11.82 -6.55
CA GLU A 72 12.03 12.09 -7.96
C GLU A 72 10.94 13.18 -8.11
N MET A 73 11.20 14.16 -8.98
CA MET A 73 10.23 15.20 -9.32
C MET A 73 9.48 14.83 -10.60
N LEU A 74 8.15 14.77 -10.50
CA LEU A 74 7.23 14.35 -11.56
C LEU A 74 6.20 15.42 -11.89
N GLY A 75 5.60 15.29 -13.07
CA GLY A 75 4.58 16.21 -13.59
C GLY A 75 5.14 17.32 -14.48
N THR A 76 4.26 18.14 -15.03
CA THR A 76 4.62 19.19 -16.01
C THR A 76 5.28 20.42 -15.38
N LYS A 77 5.46 20.42 -14.05
CA LYS A 77 5.94 21.54 -13.22
C LYS A 77 5.00 22.75 -13.21
N LYS A 78 3.77 22.59 -13.68
CA LYS A 78 2.72 23.61 -13.66
C LYS A 78 1.62 23.15 -12.73
N GLY A 79 1.40 23.82 -11.61
CA GLY A 79 0.31 23.48 -10.70
C GLY A 79 0.75 23.24 -9.25
N PRO A 80 -0.10 22.59 -8.43
CA PRO A 80 0.14 22.43 -7.00
C PRO A 80 1.33 21.52 -6.70
N ASN A 81 1.88 21.66 -5.50
CA ASN A 81 2.93 20.77 -4.98
C ASN A 81 2.29 19.58 -4.27
N PHE A 82 2.67 18.37 -4.67
CA PHE A 82 2.17 17.13 -4.06
C PHE A 82 3.33 16.27 -3.57
N ASP A 83 3.10 15.61 -2.45
CA ASP A 83 3.85 14.42 -2.09
C ASP A 83 3.13 13.21 -2.69
N ILE A 84 3.92 12.27 -3.20
CA ILE A 84 3.45 11.08 -3.91
C ILE A 84 4.05 9.85 -3.23
N ALA A 85 3.18 8.90 -2.88
CA ALA A 85 3.57 7.55 -2.49
C ALA A 85 3.08 6.57 -3.55
N VAL A 86 3.96 5.73 -4.07
CA VAL A 86 3.65 4.78 -5.13
C VAL A 86 4.07 3.38 -4.75
N ASP A 87 3.28 2.42 -5.20
CA ASP A 87 3.62 1.00 -5.27
C ASP A 87 3.03 0.48 -6.60
N PRO A 88 3.79 0.57 -7.70
CA PRO A 88 3.32 0.23 -9.04
C PRO A 88 2.79 -1.20 -9.13
N VAL A 89 3.42 -2.16 -8.43
CA VAL A 89 2.93 -3.53 -8.27
C VAL A 89 3.18 -4.02 -6.84
N GLU A 90 2.19 -3.83 -5.98
CA GLU A 90 2.20 -4.51 -4.69
C GLU A 90 1.96 -6.01 -4.95
N GLY A 91 2.86 -6.84 -4.45
CA GLY A 91 2.83 -8.29 -4.69
C GLY A 91 3.33 -8.72 -6.07
N THR A 92 4.51 -8.24 -6.51
CA THR A 92 5.15 -8.66 -7.78
C THR A 92 5.21 -10.18 -8.00
N ASN A 93 5.47 -10.96 -6.93
CA ASN A 93 5.44 -12.43 -7.00
C ASN A 93 4.04 -12.99 -7.27
N PHE A 94 2.99 -12.34 -6.77
CA PHE A 94 1.61 -12.76 -7.01
C PHE A 94 1.23 -12.51 -8.48
N ALA A 95 1.59 -11.33 -9.02
CA ALA A 95 1.42 -11.04 -10.44
C ALA A 95 2.14 -12.07 -11.32
N ALA A 96 3.44 -12.28 -11.07
CA ALA A 96 4.26 -13.20 -11.86
C ALA A 96 3.72 -14.65 -11.87
N LYS A 97 3.13 -15.11 -10.76
CA LYS A 97 2.62 -16.48 -10.59
C LYS A 97 1.12 -16.63 -10.80
N ASN A 98 0.42 -15.56 -11.19
CA ASN A 98 -1.04 -15.54 -11.29
C ASN A 98 -1.76 -15.95 -9.99
N LEU A 99 -1.29 -15.41 -8.87
CA LEU A 99 -1.93 -15.56 -7.56
C LEU A 99 -2.79 -14.33 -7.25
N PRO A 100 -3.88 -14.48 -6.48
CA PRO A 100 -4.70 -13.36 -6.06
C PRO A 100 -3.92 -12.40 -5.14
N GLY A 101 -4.30 -11.12 -5.15
CA GLY A 101 -3.81 -10.12 -4.20
C GLY A 101 -2.75 -9.14 -4.75
N ALA A 102 -2.31 -9.29 -6.00
CA ALA A 102 -1.50 -8.26 -6.65
C ALA A 102 -2.36 -7.02 -6.99
N LEU A 103 -1.83 -5.82 -6.78
CA LEU A 103 -2.52 -4.57 -7.12
C LEU A 103 -1.53 -3.44 -7.45
N SER A 104 -2.02 -2.37 -8.08
CA SER A 104 -1.26 -1.13 -8.28
C SER A 104 -1.84 -0.03 -7.39
N VAL A 105 -0.99 0.66 -6.64
CA VAL A 105 -1.41 1.62 -5.62
C VAL A 105 -0.68 2.94 -5.77
N ILE A 106 -1.41 4.02 -5.54
CA ILE A 106 -0.86 5.38 -5.43
C ILE A 106 -1.63 6.15 -4.36
N ALA A 107 -0.92 6.95 -3.59
CA ALA A 107 -1.48 7.96 -2.71
C ALA A 107 -0.84 9.31 -3.01
N ILE A 108 -1.65 10.37 -2.94
CA ILE A 108 -1.18 11.76 -3.08
C ILE A 108 -1.65 12.58 -1.88
N ALA A 109 -0.81 13.49 -1.43
CA ALA A 109 -1.17 14.49 -0.43
C ALA A 109 -0.57 15.85 -0.79
N GLU A 110 -1.01 16.90 -0.10
CA GLU A 110 -0.25 18.15 -0.11
C GLU A 110 1.17 17.90 0.40
N LYS A 111 2.12 18.70 -0.07
CA LYS A 111 3.51 18.64 0.36
C LYS A 111 3.63 18.64 1.90
N GLY A 112 4.35 17.66 2.44
CA GLY A 112 4.62 17.46 3.86
C GLY A 112 3.59 16.60 4.61
N ASN A 113 2.52 16.13 3.94
CA ASN A 113 1.43 15.39 4.59
C ASN A 113 1.50 13.86 4.40
N LEU A 114 2.52 13.35 3.70
CA LEU A 114 2.86 11.93 3.73
C LEU A 114 4.08 11.72 4.62
N PHE A 115 3.98 10.80 5.56
CA PHE A 115 5.09 10.45 6.42
C PHE A 115 6.22 9.83 5.59
N HIS A 116 7.40 10.45 5.63
CA HIS A 116 8.59 9.93 4.98
C HIS A 116 9.14 8.77 5.81
N ALA A 117 8.59 7.58 5.58
CA ALA A 117 8.96 6.39 6.31
C ALA A 117 10.36 5.92 5.87
N PRO A 118 11.25 5.55 6.82
CA PRO A 118 12.48 4.89 6.47
C PRO A 118 12.19 3.49 5.91
N GLU A 119 13.11 2.96 5.10
CA GLU A 119 13.03 1.60 4.58
C GLU A 119 13.30 0.57 5.69
N THR A 120 12.25 0.23 6.43
CA THR A 120 12.31 -0.70 7.55
C THR A 120 10.98 -1.43 7.76
N TYR A 121 10.98 -2.41 8.66
CA TYR A 121 9.75 -3.07 9.07
C TYR A 121 8.90 -2.15 9.96
N MET A 122 7.59 -2.32 9.86
CA MET A 122 6.62 -1.59 10.68
C MET A 122 5.56 -2.57 11.17
N ASP A 123 5.33 -2.59 12.48
CA ASP A 123 4.19 -3.28 13.06
C ASP A 123 2.91 -2.52 12.72
N LYS A 124 1.91 -3.23 12.22
CA LYS A 124 0.66 -2.65 11.70
C LYS A 124 -0.52 -3.30 12.39
N ILE A 125 -1.48 -2.48 12.81
CA ILE A 125 -2.81 -2.92 13.20
C ILE A 125 -3.84 -2.06 12.45
N ALA A 126 -4.79 -2.72 11.81
CA ALA A 126 -5.83 -2.05 11.04
C ALA A 126 -7.16 -2.75 11.28
N ALA A 127 -8.18 -1.97 11.58
CA ALA A 127 -9.55 -2.46 11.76
C ALA A 127 -10.53 -1.40 11.27
N ASN A 128 -11.67 -1.83 10.73
CA ASN A 128 -12.75 -0.92 10.35
C ASN A 128 -13.50 -0.47 11.62
N ILE A 129 -13.03 0.60 12.26
CA ILE A 129 -13.58 1.15 13.51
C ILE A 129 -13.69 2.67 13.40
N ASN A 130 -14.64 3.27 14.11
CA ASN A 130 -14.81 4.72 14.21
C ASN A 130 -14.61 5.26 15.64
N GLN A 131 -14.14 4.40 16.56
CA GLN A 131 -13.85 4.76 17.95
C GLN A 131 -12.37 4.53 18.25
N THR A 132 -11.76 5.44 18.99
CA THR A 132 -10.38 5.30 19.45
C THR A 132 -10.26 4.21 20.50
N LYS A 133 -9.07 3.58 20.61
CA LYS A 133 -8.74 2.57 21.65
C LYS A 133 -9.50 1.25 21.58
N VAL A 134 -10.23 0.98 20.49
CA VAL A 134 -10.77 -0.38 20.23
C VAL A 134 -9.63 -1.35 19.91
N VAL A 135 -8.67 -0.90 19.08
CA VAL A 135 -7.41 -1.61 18.84
C VAL A 135 -6.24 -0.66 19.09
N ASP A 136 -5.13 -1.20 19.56
CA ASP A 136 -3.90 -0.46 19.86
C ASP A 136 -2.67 -1.37 19.67
N LEU A 137 -1.55 -0.81 19.18
CA LEU A 137 -0.30 -1.55 19.04
C LEU A 137 0.32 -1.90 20.41
N ASP A 138 0.05 -1.09 21.44
CA ASP A 138 0.56 -1.33 22.79
C ASP A 138 -0.26 -2.40 23.54
N PHE A 139 -1.42 -2.80 23.01
CA PHE A 139 -2.20 -3.90 23.55
C PHE A 139 -1.66 -5.25 23.06
N ASN A 140 -1.72 -6.26 23.93
CA ASN A 140 -1.46 -7.63 23.49
C ASN A 140 -2.56 -8.11 22.53
N THR A 141 -2.27 -9.18 21.78
CA THR A 141 -3.16 -9.77 20.77
C THR A 141 -4.55 -10.08 21.34
N ARG A 142 -4.61 -10.67 22.53
CA ARG A 142 -5.88 -11.07 23.17
C ARG A 142 -6.76 -9.87 23.49
N THR A 143 -6.19 -8.84 24.10
CA THR A 143 -6.90 -7.60 24.43
C THR A 143 -7.45 -6.92 23.18
N ASN A 144 -6.67 -6.86 22.10
CA ASN A 144 -7.14 -6.35 20.81
C ASN A 144 -8.34 -7.14 20.26
N LEU A 145 -8.29 -8.47 20.32
CA LEU A 145 -9.38 -9.35 19.86
C LEU A 145 -10.65 -9.20 20.71
N ASP A 146 -10.52 -9.20 22.04
CA ASP A 146 -11.65 -9.04 22.96
C ASP A 146 -12.34 -7.69 22.74
N ASN A 147 -11.57 -6.60 22.68
CA ASN A 147 -12.10 -5.25 22.44
C ASN A 147 -12.78 -5.14 21.07
N LEU A 148 -12.18 -5.70 20.02
CA LEU A 148 -12.76 -5.68 18.68
C LEU A 148 -14.05 -6.50 18.61
N ALA A 149 -14.09 -7.68 19.23
CA ALA A 149 -15.28 -8.52 19.32
C ALA A 149 -16.43 -7.78 20.02
N GLN A 150 -16.14 -7.15 21.17
CA GLN A 150 -17.10 -6.34 21.91
C GLN A 150 -17.61 -5.16 21.07
N TYR A 151 -16.71 -4.40 20.44
CA TYR A 151 -17.08 -3.26 19.58
C TYR A 151 -17.95 -3.68 18.39
N LYS A 152 -17.67 -4.85 17.81
CA LYS A 152 -18.44 -5.40 16.68
C LYS A 152 -19.71 -6.11 17.10
N ASN A 153 -19.96 -6.29 18.41
CA ASN A 153 -21.03 -7.13 18.96
C ASN A 153 -21.01 -8.53 18.32
N LYS A 154 -19.83 -9.16 18.32
CA LYS A 154 -19.58 -10.49 17.77
C LYS A 154 -18.84 -11.35 18.77
N ASN A 155 -18.87 -12.66 18.58
CA ASN A 155 -17.98 -13.56 19.28
C ASN A 155 -16.58 -13.49 18.66
N ILE A 156 -15.54 -13.81 19.44
CA ILE A 156 -14.15 -13.85 18.95
C ILE A 156 -13.98 -14.84 17.80
N GLU A 157 -14.72 -15.96 17.84
CA GLU A 157 -14.72 -17.00 16.80
C GLU A 157 -15.26 -16.53 15.45
N ASP A 158 -15.99 -15.41 15.42
CA ASP A 158 -16.50 -14.78 14.21
C ASP A 158 -15.53 -13.75 13.63
N LEU A 159 -14.40 -13.49 14.31
CA LEU A 159 -13.34 -12.63 13.83
C LEU A 159 -12.39 -13.39 12.89
N VAL A 160 -11.97 -12.72 11.83
CA VAL A 160 -10.95 -13.17 10.88
C VAL A 160 -9.86 -12.10 10.83
N VAL A 161 -8.61 -12.50 11.08
CA VAL A 161 -7.44 -11.63 11.12
C VAL A 161 -6.52 -11.93 9.93
N CYS A 162 -6.40 -10.98 9.01
CA CYS A 162 -5.41 -11.09 7.94
C CYS A 162 -4.00 -10.80 8.49
N ILE A 163 -3.08 -11.74 8.33
CA ILE A 163 -1.69 -11.62 8.77
C ILE A 163 -0.75 -12.30 7.77
N LEU A 164 0.45 -11.74 7.57
CA LEU A 164 1.45 -12.35 6.67
C LEU A 164 1.97 -13.66 7.28
N ASP A 165 1.94 -14.74 6.50
CA ASP A 165 2.57 -16.02 6.87
C ASP A 165 4.11 -15.90 6.82
N ARG A 166 4.71 -15.61 7.97
CA ARG A 166 6.16 -15.43 8.14
C ARG A 166 6.60 -15.98 9.50
N PRO A 167 7.83 -16.52 9.64
CA PRO A 167 8.31 -17.06 10.91
C PRO A 167 8.19 -16.11 12.11
N ARG A 168 8.41 -14.81 11.89
CA ARG A 168 8.29 -13.75 12.92
C ARG A 168 6.88 -13.55 13.48
N HIS A 169 5.83 -14.01 12.78
CA HIS A 169 4.44 -13.86 13.22
C HIS A 169 3.88 -15.11 13.90
N LYS A 170 4.66 -16.20 14.00
CA LYS A 170 4.19 -17.48 14.55
C LYS A 170 3.53 -17.32 15.92
N LYS A 171 4.15 -16.57 16.83
CA LYS A 171 3.60 -16.31 18.17
C LYS A 171 2.25 -15.59 18.12
N ILE A 172 2.11 -14.58 17.26
CA ILE A 172 0.87 -13.81 17.11
C ILE A 172 -0.23 -14.72 16.54
N ILE A 173 0.10 -15.54 15.54
CA ILE A 173 -0.83 -16.51 14.95
C ILE A 173 -1.32 -17.51 16.01
N ASP A 174 -0.40 -18.08 16.79
CA ASP A 174 -0.74 -19.01 17.88
C ASP A 174 -1.67 -18.34 18.91
N GLU A 175 -1.41 -17.08 19.29
CA GLU A 175 -2.27 -16.30 20.20
C GLU A 175 -3.68 -16.03 19.63
N ILE A 176 -3.78 -15.76 18.32
CA ILE A 176 -5.07 -15.58 17.62
C ILE A 176 -5.88 -16.87 17.68
N HIS A 177 -5.27 -18.01 17.30
CA HIS A 177 -5.94 -19.32 17.29
C HIS A 177 -6.31 -19.79 18.69
N ASN A 178 -5.43 -19.59 19.68
CA ASN A 178 -5.72 -19.91 21.09
C ASN A 178 -6.86 -19.06 21.66
N SER A 179 -7.13 -17.89 21.08
CA SER A 179 -8.28 -17.05 21.45
C SER A 179 -9.59 -17.47 20.80
N GLY A 180 -9.55 -18.39 19.83
CA GLY A 180 -10.69 -18.87 19.05
C GLY A 180 -10.92 -18.12 17.74
N ALA A 181 -10.18 -17.04 17.47
CA ALA A 181 -10.27 -16.29 16.23
C ALA A 181 -9.59 -17.02 15.06
N LYS A 182 -9.96 -16.64 13.83
CA LYS A 182 -9.43 -17.23 12.60
C LYS A 182 -8.39 -16.32 11.97
N THR A 183 -7.46 -16.90 11.21
CA THR A 183 -6.53 -16.19 10.32
C THR A 183 -6.75 -16.61 8.88
#